data_AF-A0A4Q2UUI5-F1
#
_entry.id   AF-A0A4Q2UUI5-F1
#
_cell.length_a   1.000
_cell.length_b   1.000
_cell.length_c   1.000
_cell.angle_alpha   90.00
_cell.angle_beta   90.00
_cell.angle_gamma   90.00
#
_symmetry.space_group_name_H-M   'P 1'
#
loop_
_entity.id
_entity.type
_entity.pdbx_description
1 polymer ?
#
loop_
_entity_poly.entity_id
_entity_poly.type
_entity_poly.pdbx_seq_one_letter_code
_entity_poly.pdbx_strand_id
1 'polypeptide(L)'
;MTYDRFQLLQRHLRVFNPFNLADTDLPKVFRAVDNWSEHLQQVSLKLWSPGTNIAVDECMTRFTGRSYETTKVPNKPTPFGFKTWVVAQKGFFLRWIWHQPRKRYGPVGLPKKPRRQPRKKSQFSRQLRSQRRRDLYTPLNPTQSMVIALVNRLPKARYHVFIDNLFSSVNLFTHLRRLGHGATGTARRNCGIFKPFIQLKVDDTAGRNLLQFGELRIAPTVDHKVNQIAWKDNALVLFLTSVFKGDERVNRKRKRPNTMEARARPIQRFFGEEAVKDFEIPSVAATYNDEMNHVDRGDQLRASLGYDHRVRRGPWQALAWTFLFDIALINSYLLQLHGSPSWKRYRSQEAWRGCLVDALIATFSPNFQGRKRYRSGNEDLNSPGHKLIYRGRTKRSSCHACQGHRCGVVRSQAKAKA
;
A
#
# COMPACT_ATOMS: atom_id res chain seq x y z
N MET A 1 13.22 -15.20 27.44
CA MET A 1 13.45 -16.27 26.44
C MET A 1 14.91 -16.27 26.01
N THR A 2 15.55 -17.45 25.91
CA THR A 2 16.93 -17.56 25.43
C THR A 2 17.03 -17.35 23.92
N TYR A 3 18.22 -17.00 23.41
CA TYR A 3 18.45 -16.81 21.98
C TYR A 3 18.15 -18.09 21.18
N ASP A 4 18.60 -19.25 21.66
CA ASP A 4 18.39 -20.53 20.97
C ASP A 4 16.92 -20.91 20.91
N ARG A 5 16.17 -20.68 21.99
CA ARG A 5 14.72 -20.88 22.00
C ARG A 5 14.03 -19.94 21.01
N PHE A 6 14.44 -18.68 20.94
CA PHE A 6 13.91 -17.74 19.96
C PHE A 6 14.19 -18.19 18.52
N GLN A 7 15.43 -18.60 18.21
CA GLN A 7 15.79 -19.11 16.88
C GLN A 7 14.99 -20.36 16.50
N LEU A 8 14.79 -21.28 17.46
CA LEU A 8 13.98 -22.48 17.26
C LEU A 8 12.51 -22.10 16.97
N LEU A 9 11.92 -21.22 17.77
CA LEU A 9 10.54 -20.76 17.55
C LEU A 9 10.41 -20.03 16.21
N GLN A 10 11.30 -19.09 15.89
CA GLN A 10 11.28 -18.35 14.63
C GLN A 10 11.36 -19.28 13.41
N ARG A 11 12.09 -20.40 13.51
CA ARG A 11 12.25 -21.40 12.44
C ARG A 11 11.01 -22.27 12.26
N HIS A 12 10.30 -22.58 13.34
CA HIS A 12 9.24 -23.60 13.36
C HIS A 12 7.82 -23.04 13.49
N LEU A 13 7.66 -21.77 13.89
CA LEU A 13 6.35 -21.12 13.97
C LEU A 13 5.66 -21.10 12.60
N ARG A 14 4.38 -21.47 12.56
CA ARG A 14 3.50 -21.45 11.37
C ARG A 14 2.18 -20.81 11.77
N VAL A 15 1.59 -20.08 10.82
CA VAL A 15 0.24 -19.47 10.96
C VAL A 15 -0.84 -20.30 10.27
N PHE A 16 -0.50 -21.54 9.90
CA PHE A 16 -1.36 -22.50 9.21
C PHE A 16 -1.00 -23.93 9.62
N ASN A 17 -1.94 -24.86 9.44
CA ASN A 17 -1.69 -26.28 9.60
C ASN A 17 -1.04 -26.84 8.31
N PRO A 18 0.21 -27.31 8.32
CA PRO A 18 0.88 -27.82 7.12
C PRO A 18 0.30 -29.14 6.61
N PHE A 19 -0.46 -29.86 7.43
CA PHE A 19 -1.09 -31.14 7.10
C PHE A 19 -2.56 -30.98 6.66
N ASN A 20 -3.15 -29.81 6.90
CA ASN A 20 -4.53 -29.51 6.57
C ASN A 20 -4.65 -28.08 6.03
N LEU A 21 -4.13 -27.88 4.82
CA LEU A 21 -4.30 -26.64 4.06
C LEU A 21 -5.63 -26.70 3.33
N ALA A 22 -6.48 -25.69 3.52
CA ALA A 22 -7.77 -25.59 2.87
C ALA A 22 -7.65 -25.82 1.35
N ASP A 23 -8.54 -26.64 0.80
CA ASP A 23 -8.56 -26.86 -0.64
C ASP A 23 -9.28 -25.70 -1.34
N THR A 24 -8.52 -24.65 -1.61
CA THR A 24 -8.99 -23.48 -2.34
C THR A 24 -8.19 -23.30 -3.62
N ASP A 25 -8.76 -22.53 -4.55
CA ASP A 25 -8.15 -22.15 -5.82
C ASP A 25 -6.88 -21.29 -5.69
N LEU A 26 -6.46 -20.98 -4.46
CA LEU A 26 -5.32 -20.13 -4.16
C LEU A 26 -3.98 -20.88 -4.31
N PRO A 27 -2.94 -20.20 -4.82
CA PRO A 27 -1.56 -20.64 -4.65
C PRO A 27 -1.22 -21.00 -3.21
N LYS A 28 -0.37 -22.02 -3.02
CA LYS A 28 0.04 -22.53 -1.69
C LYS A 28 0.55 -21.42 -0.76
N VAL A 29 1.27 -20.44 -1.31
CA VAL A 29 1.80 -19.30 -0.56
C VAL A 29 0.71 -18.44 0.07
N PHE A 30 -0.41 -18.23 -0.63
CA PHE A 30 -1.53 -17.45 -0.13
C PHE A 30 -2.41 -18.28 0.80
N ARG A 31 -2.65 -19.57 0.48
CA ARG A 31 -3.36 -20.51 1.38
C ARG A 31 -2.74 -20.58 2.78
N ALA A 32 -1.41 -20.56 2.82
CA ALA A 32 -0.65 -20.60 4.07
C ALA A 32 -0.90 -19.39 4.99
N VAL A 33 -1.48 -18.30 4.50
CA VAL A 33 -1.78 -17.10 5.30
C VAL A 33 -3.25 -16.67 5.22
N ASP A 34 -4.08 -17.41 4.49
CA ASP A 34 -5.42 -16.96 4.11
C ASP A 34 -6.35 -16.81 5.31
N ASN A 35 -6.37 -17.80 6.21
CA ASN A 35 -7.18 -17.74 7.42
C ASN A 35 -6.82 -16.53 8.30
N TRP A 36 -5.52 -16.26 8.47
CA TRP A 36 -5.08 -15.11 9.25
C TRP A 36 -5.37 -13.78 8.55
N SER A 37 -5.17 -13.75 7.22
CA SER A 37 -5.52 -12.62 6.37
C SER A 37 -6.99 -12.26 6.43
N GLU A 38 -7.87 -13.25 6.31
CA GLU A 38 -9.32 -13.05 6.40
C GLU A 38 -9.70 -12.57 7.81
N HIS A 39 -9.16 -13.20 8.85
CA HIS A 39 -9.38 -12.76 10.23
C HIS A 39 -9.01 -11.29 10.44
N LEU A 40 -7.81 -10.87 10.01
CA LEU A 40 -7.38 -9.48 10.15
C LEU A 40 -8.27 -8.50 9.37
N GLN A 41 -8.70 -8.86 8.15
CA GLN A 41 -9.64 -8.04 7.37
C GLN A 41 -11.01 -7.91 8.04
N GLN A 42 -11.49 -8.96 8.71
CA GLN A 42 -12.75 -8.89 9.44
C GLN A 42 -12.61 -8.05 10.70
N VAL A 43 -11.51 -8.20 11.45
CA VAL A 43 -11.20 -7.38 12.62
C VAL A 43 -11.06 -5.91 12.24
N SER A 44 -10.37 -5.60 11.13
CA SER A 44 -10.25 -4.23 10.61
C SER A 44 -11.61 -3.54 10.45
N LEU A 45 -12.59 -4.21 9.81
CA LEU A 45 -13.93 -3.64 9.62
C LEU A 45 -14.80 -3.62 10.88
N LYS A 46 -14.52 -4.48 11.86
CA LYS A 46 -15.18 -4.44 13.17
C LYS A 46 -14.70 -3.25 14.01
N LEU A 47 -13.41 -2.93 13.92
CA LEU A 47 -12.78 -1.88 14.73
C LEU A 47 -12.84 -0.49 14.07
N TRP A 48 -12.91 -0.42 12.74
CA TRP A 48 -12.95 0.83 11.99
C TRP A 48 -14.19 0.91 11.11
N SER A 49 -15.10 1.82 11.44
CA SER A 49 -16.23 2.17 10.56
C SER A 49 -15.74 3.15 9.48
N PRO A 50 -15.62 2.73 8.21
CA PRO A 50 -15.06 3.59 7.18
C PRO A 50 -16.01 4.74 6.85
N GLY A 51 -15.45 5.95 6.74
CA GLY A 51 -16.17 7.09 6.14
C GLY A 51 -16.37 6.90 4.63
N THR A 52 -16.98 7.90 3.98
CA THR A 52 -17.29 7.83 2.54
C THR A 52 -16.05 7.79 1.65
N ASN A 53 -14.99 8.50 2.00
CA ASN A 53 -13.79 8.63 1.18
C ASN A 53 -12.82 7.47 1.45
N ILE A 54 -12.53 6.70 0.41
CA ILE A 54 -11.62 5.54 0.46
C ILE A 54 -10.70 5.54 -0.74
N ALA A 55 -9.47 5.06 -0.59
CA ALA A 55 -8.56 4.89 -1.72
C ALA A 55 -8.30 3.41 -2.01
N VAL A 56 -8.21 3.07 -3.29
CA VAL A 56 -7.79 1.76 -3.78
C VAL A 56 -6.49 1.90 -4.54
N ASP A 57 -5.48 1.16 -4.10
CA ASP A 57 -4.18 1.10 -4.78
C ASP A 57 -3.49 -0.25 -4.53
N GLU A 58 -2.30 -0.42 -5.12
CA GLU A 58 -1.42 -1.52 -4.81
C GLU A 58 -0.46 -1.25 -3.65
N CYS A 59 -0.05 -2.35 -3.03
CA CYS A 59 0.98 -2.39 -2.02
C CYS A 59 1.96 -3.52 -2.35
N MET A 60 3.26 -3.31 -2.03
CA MET A 60 4.32 -4.28 -2.27
C MET A 60 4.83 -4.88 -0.96
N THR A 61 5.02 -6.20 -0.92
CA THR A 61 5.69 -6.90 0.17
C THR A 61 7.01 -7.47 -0.35
N ARG A 62 8.13 -6.90 0.10
CA ARG A 62 9.47 -7.28 -0.38
C ARG A 62 9.72 -8.77 -0.20
N PHE A 63 10.06 -9.44 -1.30
CA PHE A 63 10.55 -10.82 -1.26
C PHE A 63 11.39 -11.12 -2.50
N THR A 64 12.62 -11.56 -2.29
CA THR A 64 13.59 -11.88 -3.36
C THR A 64 13.89 -13.37 -3.46
N GLY A 65 13.24 -14.20 -2.64
CA GLY A 65 13.35 -15.65 -2.71
C GLY A 65 12.54 -16.23 -3.87
N ARG A 66 12.65 -17.54 -4.07
CA ARG A 66 11.96 -18.25 -5.16
C ARG A 66 10.45 -18.35 -4.87
N SER A 67 9.61 -17.69 -5.66
CA SER A 67 8.15 -17.85 -5.69
C SER A 67 7.57 -17.37 -7.03
N TYR A 68 6.61 -18.13 -7.56
CA TYR A 68 5.94 -17.81 -8.83
C TYR A 68 4.95 -16.64 -8.70
N GLU A 69 4.57 -16.30 -7.47
CA GLU A 69 3.57 -15.28 -7.15
C GLU A 69 4.18 -13.89 -6.92
N THR A 70 5.50 -13.78 -7.03
CA THR A 70 6.20 -12.48 -6.98
C THR A 70 6.05 -11.71 -8.30
N THR A 71 6.05 -10.38 -8.21
CA THR A 71 5.93 -9.44 -9.32
C THR A 71 7.07 -8.43 -9.27
N LYS A 72 7.55 -8.01 -10.44
CA LYS A 72 8.46 -6.86 -10.58
C LYS A 72 7.67 -5.60 -10.88
N VAL A 73 7.81 -4.56 -10.06
CA VAL A 73 7.22 -3.23 -10.26
C VAL A 73 8.36 -2.20 -10.25
N PRO A 74 8.94 -1.85 -11.41
CA PRO A 74 10.21 -1.12 -11.49
C PRO A 74 10.28 0.22 -10.74
N ASN A 75 9.16 0.94 -10.64
CA ASN A 75 9.12 2.31 -10.10
C ASN A 75 8.78 2.38 -8.60
N LYS A 76 8.59 1.24 -7.92
CA LYS A 76 8.36 1.22 -6.47
C LYS A 76 9.72 1.07 -5.74
N PRO A 77 9.92 1.69 -4.55
CA PRO A 77 11.15 1.54 -3.76
C PRO A 77 11.51 0.08 -3.48
N THR A 78 10.48 -0.76 -3.34
CA THR A 78 10.61 -2.22 -3.35
C THR A 78 10.11 -2.76 -4.69
N PRO A 79 11.00 -2.96 -5.68
CA PRO A 79 10.56 -3.36 -7.02
C PRO A 79 10.29 -4.85 -7.16
N PHE A 80 10.68 -5.71 -6.22
CA PHE A 80 10.47 -7.16 -6.29
C PHE A 80 9.79 -7.68 -5.02
N GLY A 81 8.68 -8.40 -5.20
CA GLY A 81 7.96 -9.00 -4.09
C GLY A 81 6.53 -9.40 -4.42
N PHE A 82 5.72 -9.66 -3.39
CA PHE A 82 4.29 -9.91 -3.57
C PHE A 82 3.56 -8.58 -3.77
N LYS A 83 2.70 -8.53 -4.78
CA LYS A 83 1.79 -7.42 -4.99
C LYS A 83 0.47 -7.73 -4.29
N THR A 84 -0.14 -6.73 -3.67
CA THR A 84 -1.44 -6.85 -3.01
C THR A 84 -2.29 -5.64 -3.39
N TRP A 85 -3.56 -5.85 -3.73
CA TRP A 85 -4.53 -4.78 -3.96
C TRP A 85 -5.19 -4.43 -2.64
N VAL A 86 -5.19 -3.17 -2.26
CA VAL A 86 -5.61 -2.72 -0.92
C VAL A 86 -6.66 -1.63 -1.07
N VAL A 87 -7.69 -1.67 -0.22
CA VAL A 87 -8.55 -0.51 0.06
C VAL A 87 -8.27 0.00 1.47
N ALA A 88 -8.00 1.29 1.59
CA ALA A 88 -7.59 1.92 2.84
C ALA A 88 -8.24 3.29 3.03
N GLN A 89 -8.23 3.74 4.29
CA GLN A 89 -8.65 5.08 4.67
C GLN A 89 -7.67 5.64 5.71
N LYS A 90 -7.09 6.83 5.46
CA LYS A 90 -6.14 7.50 6.35
C LYS A 90 -4.95 6.63 6.79
N GLY A 91 -4.47 5.72 5.94
CA GLY A 91 -3.41 4.77 6.28
C GLY A 91 -3.90 3.46 6.90
N PHE A 92 -5.16 3.38 7.33
CA PHE A 92 -5.76 2.18 7.91
C PHE A 92 -6.18 1.20 6.81
N PHE A 93 -5.66 -0.03 6.84
CA PHE A 93 -5.96 -1.04 5.82
C PHE A 93 -7.27 -1.75 6.17
N LEU A 94 -8.29 -1.57 5.32
CA LEU A 94 -9.64 -2.08 5.54
C LEU A 94 -9.79 -3.51 5.00
N ARG A 95 -9.49 -3.68 3.71
CA ARG A 95 -9.57 -4.97 2.99
C ARG A 95 -8.46 -5.05 1.96
N TRP A 96 -8.10 -6.27 1.57
CA TRP A 96 -7.11 -6.49 0.53
C TRP A 96 -7.32 -7.81 -0.21
N ILE A 97 -6.74 -7.90 -1.40
CA ILE A 97 -6.78 -9.10 -2.23
C ILE A 97 -5.40 -9.34 -2.84
N TRP A 98 -4.93 -10.59 -2.75
CA TRP A 98 -3.63 -10.99 -3.29
C TRP A 98 -3.57 -10.85 -4.82
N HIS A 99 -2.44 -10.36 -5.35
CA HIS A 99 -2.21 -10.40 -6.79
C HIS A 99 -1.57 -11.73 -7.18
N GLN A 100 -2.11 -12.38 -8.22
CA GLN A 100 -1.48 -13.52 -8.86
C GLN A 100 -0.91 -13.12 -10.23
N PRO A 101 0.41 -13.25 -10.45
CA PRO A 101 1.03 -12.95 -11.73
C PRO A 101 0.54 -13.87 -12.87
N ARG A 102 0.63 -13.37 -14.11
CA ARG A 102 0.28 -14.00 -15.40
C ARG A 102 -1.21 -13.93 -15.78
N LYS A 103 -1.46 -13.60 -17.06
CA LYS A 103 -2.77 -13.27 -17.68
C LYS A 103 -3.91 -14.29 -17.48
N ARG A 104 -3.63 -15.51 -17.02
CA ARG A 104 -4.60 -16.61 -16.98
C ARG A 104 -5.51 -16.61 -15.73
N TYR A 105 -5.11 -15.91 -14.65
CA TYR A 105 -5.80 -16.03 -13.35
C TYR A 105 -6.49 -14.75 -12.89
N GLY A 106 -6.14 -13.60 -13.47
CA GLY A 106 -6.57 -12.34 -12.91
C GLY A 106 -6.18 -12.22 -11.43
N PRO A 107 -6.67 -11.20 -10.74
CA PRO A 107 -6.57 -11.11 -9.30
C PRO A 107 -7.27 -12.29 -8.60
N VAL A 108 -6.74 -12.67 -7.44
CA VAL A 108 -7.25 -13.77 -6.63
C VAL A 108 -8.70 -13.54 -6.20
N GLY A 109 -9.58 -14.54 -6.37
CA GLY A 109 -10.95 -14.50 -5.84
C GLY A 109 -11.98 -13.76 -6.71
N LEU A 110 -11.64 -13.32 -7.92
CA LEU A 110 -12.62 -12.97 -8.94
C LEU A 110 -13.07 -14.24 -9.69
N PRO A 111 -14.36 -14.37 -10.07
CA PRO A 111 -14.84 -15.54 -10.78
C PRO A 111 -14.02 -15.75 -12.06
N LYS A 112 -13.33 -16.89 -12.12
CA LYS A 112 -12.59 -17.32 -13.31
C LYS A 112 -13.56 -17.38 -14.49
N LYS A 113 -13.14 -16.94 -15.70
CA LYS A 113 -13.86 -17.35 -16.91
C LYS A 113 -13.90 -18.89 -16.89
N PRO A 114 -15.08 -19.52 -16.88
CA PRO A 114 -15.15 -20.97 -16.77
C PRO A 114 -14.33 -21.60 -17.90
N ARG A 115 -13.48 -22.58 -17.55
CA ARG A 115 -12.93 -23.54 -18.53
C ARG A 115 -14.13 -24.07 -19.31
N ARG A 116 -14.00 -24.17 -20.64
CA ARG A 116 -15.04 -24.66 -21.56
C ARG A 116 -15.70 -25.93 -20.98
N GLN A 117 -16.81 -25.77 -20.28
CA GLN A 117 -17.74 -26.82 -19.89
C GLN A 117 -19.09 -26.47 -20.52
N PRO A 118 -19.91 -27.48 -20.89
CA PRO A 118 -21.17 -27.24 -21.56
C PRO A 118 -22.07 -26.35 -20.70
N ARG A 119 -22.50 -25.23 -21.27
CA ARG A 119 -23.24 -24.17 -20.57
C ARG A 119 -24.59 -24.67 -20.05
N LYS A 120 -24.76 -24.85 -18.73
CA LYS A 120 -26.08 -24.65 -18.10
C LYS A 120 -26.32 -23.13 -17.95
N LYS A 121 -27.29 -22.61 -18.70
CA LYS A 121 -27.58 -21.19 -18.87
C LYS A 121 -28.31 -20.65 -17.62
N SER A 122 -27.62 -19.96 -16.73
CA SER A 122 -28.29 -19.27 -15.60
C SER A 122 -29.05 -18.02 -16.06
N GLN A 123 -30.16 -17.68 -15.42
CA GLN A 123 -31.01 -16.53 -15.72
C GLN A 123 -30.22 -15.19 -15.66
N PHE A 124 -29.30 -15.06 -14.71
CA PHE A 124 -28.39 -13.91 -14.58
C PHE A 124 -27.50 -13.70 -15.82
N SER A 125 -27.07 -14.80 -16.46
CA SER A 125 -26.27 -14.75 -17.69
C SER A 125 -27.07 -14.31 -18.93
N ARG A 126 -28.41 -14.50 -18.92
CA ARG A 126 -29.31 -14.01 -19.98
C ARG A 126 -29.54 -12.50 -19.85
N GLN A 127 -29.71 -11.99 -18.63
CA GLN A 127 -29.92 -10.56 -18.36
C GLN A 127 -28.68 -9.71 -18.72
N LEU A 128 -27.48 -10.15 -18.32
CA LEU A 128 -26.21 -9.53 -18.72
C LEU A 128 -25.98 -9.56 -20.24
N ARG A 129 -26.43 -10.61 -20.95
CA ARG A 129 -26.38 -10.68 -22.42
C ARG A 129 -27.39 -9.76 -23.09
N SER A 130 -28.59 -9.63 -22.53
CA SER A 130 -29.59 -8.65 -22.98
C SER A 130 -29.06 -7.22 -22.82
N GLN A 131 -28.35 -6.92 -21.73
CA GLN A 131 -27.75 -5.60 -21.51
C GLN A 131 -26.53 -5.35 -22.39
N ARG A 132 -25.72 -6.39 -22.66
CA ARG A 132 -24.62 -6.35 -23.64
C ARG A 132 -25.09 -6.10 -25.08
N ARG A 133 -26.27 -6.60 -25.45
CA ARG A 133 -26.87 -6.39 -26.78
C ARG A 133 -27.48 -5.00 -26.97
N ARG A 134 -27.63 -4.21 -25.90
CA ARG A 134 -28.18 -2.84 -25.92
C ARG A 134 -27.09 -1.77 -25.67
N ASP A 135 -25.80 -2.11 -25.80
CA ASP A 135 -24.66 -1.23 -25.45
C ASP A 135 -24.66 -0.67 -24.02
N LEU A 136 -25.47 -1.24 -23.12
CA LEU A 136 -25.62 -0.77 -21.75
C LEU A 136 -24.54 -1.29 -20.81
N TYR A 137 -23.64 -2.19 -21.21
CA TYR A 137 -22.63 -2.78 -20.30
C TYR A 137 -21.31 -3.16 -21.01
N THR A 138 -20.24 -2.42 -20.73
CA THR A 138 -18.89 -2.74 -21.20
C THR A 138 -18.12 -3.55 -20.15
N PRO A 139 -17.65 -4.77 -20.45
CA PRO A 139 -16.92 -5.57 -19.47
C PRO A 139 -15.62 -4.91 -19.02
N LEU A 140 -15.38 -4.89 -17.71
CA LEU A 140 -14.13 -4.42 -17.11
C LEU A 140 -13.00 -5.43 -17.33
N ASN A 141 -11.77 -4.92 -17.45
CA ASN A 141 -10.60 -5.80 -17.42
C ASN A 141 -10.35 -6.34 -15.99
N PRO A 142 -9.49 -7.38 -15.83
CA PRO A 142 -9.26 -7.97 -14.51
C PRO A 142 -8.71 -6.99 -13.47
N THR A 143 -7.82 -6.06 -13.87
CA THR A 143 -7.26 -5.04 -12.97
C THR A 143 -8.34 -4.08 -12.48
N GLN A 144 -9.20 -3.60 -13.37
CA GLN A 144 -10.32 -2.71 -13.05
C GLN A 144 -11.36 -3.39 -12.15
N SER A 145 -11.63 -4.67 -12.42
CA SER A 145 -12.59 -5.47 -11.65
C SER A 145 -12.20 -5.58 -10.17
N MET A 146 -10.93 -5.33 -9.82
CA MET A 146 -10.48 -5.30 -8.43
C MET A 146 -11.02 -4.19 -7.60
N VAL A 147 -11.21 -3.03 -8.20
CA VAL A 147 -11.79 -1.89 -7.48
C VAL A 147 -13.19 -2.28 -7.02
N ILE A 148 -13.99 -2.86 -7.91
CA ILE A 148 -15.34 -3.36 -7.59
C ILE A 148 -15.28 -4.47 -6.54
N ALA A 149 -14.37 -5.43 -6.68
CA ALA A 149 -14.26 -6.54 -5.72
C ALA A 149 -13.86 -6.09 -4.31
N LEU A 150 -12.97 -5.11 -4.19
CA LEU A 150 -12.58 -4.53 -2.91
C LEU A 150 -13.73 -3.72 -2.29
N VAL A 151 -14.40 -2.88 -3.09
CA VAL A 151 -15.54 -2.07 -2.62
C VAL A 151 -16.69 -2.96 -2.15
N ASN A 152 -17.01 -4.04 -2.88
CA ASN A 152 -18.04 -5.00 -2.51
C ASN A 152 -17.74 -5.77 -1.20
N ARG A 153 -16.48 -5.75 -0.72
CA ARG A 153 -16.08 -6.37 0.55
C ARG A 153 -16.22 -5.42 1.74
N LEU A 154 -16.55 -4.15 1.52
CA LEU A 154 -16.78 -3.15 2.57
C LEU A 154 -18.24 -3.22 3.06
N PRO A 155 -18.55 -2.60 4.21
CA PRO A 155 -19.94 -2.44 4.66
C PRO A 155 -20.79 -1.75 3.58
N LYS A 156 -22.11 -2.01 3.59
CA LYS A 156 -23.01 -1.36 2.64
C LYS A 156 -23.09 0.13 2.93
N ALA A 157 -22.50 0.95 2.07
CA ALA A 157 -22.58 2.41 2.13
C ALA A 157 -22.33 3.01 0.74
N ARG A 158 -22.54 4.33 0.63
CA ARG A 158 -22.10 5.10 -0.54
C ARG A 158 -20.67 5.56 -0.30
N TYR A 159 -19.79 5.27 -1.24
CA TYR A 159 -18.37 5.56 -1.13
C TYR A 159 -17.95 6.50 -2.27
N HIS A 160 -17.00 7.37 -1.99
CA HIS A 160 -16.21 8.10 -2.96
C HIS A 160 -14.86 7.40 -3.08
N VAL A 161 -14.67 6.68 -4.18
CA VAL A 161 -13.50 5.84 -4.42
C VAL A 161 -12.43 6.63 -5.17
N PHE A 162 -11.28 6.79 -4.55
CA PHE A 162 -10.09 7.40 -5.15
C PHE A 162 -9.17 6.31 -5.71
N ILE A 163 -8.81 6.41 -6.99
CA ILE A 163 -8.01 5.38 -7.68
C ILE A 163 -6.92 5.98 -8.57
N ASP A 164 -5.81 5.27 -8.67
CA ASP A 164 -4.72 5.65 -9.57
C ASP A 164 -5.08 5.36 -11.04
N ASN A 165 -4.33 6.01 -11.93
CA ASN A 165 -4.36 5.85 -13.37
C ASN A 165 -4.18 4.40 -13.87
N LEU A 166 -3.66 3.48 -13.04
CA LEU A 166 -3.61 2.05 -13.35
C LEU A 166 -5.01 1.45 -13.50
N PHE A 167 -5.97 1.91 -12.70
CA PHE A 167 -7.33 1.39 -12.66
C PHE A 167 -8.29 2.25 -13.51
N SER A 168 -7.99 3.54 -13.65
CA SER A 168 -8.92 4.50 -14.26
C SER A 168 -9.35 4.11 -15.66
N SER A 169 -10.66 4.19 -15.91
CA SER A 169 -11.28 4.11 -17.23
C SER A 169 -12.72 4.59 -17.16
N VAL A 170 -13.25 5.13 -18.26
CA VAL A 170 -14.65 5.58 -18.31
C VAL A 170 -15.60 4.46 -17.89
N ASN A 171 -15.37 3.24 -18.37
CA ASN A 171 -16.18 2.07 -18.03
C ASN A 171 -16.20 1.81 -16.52
N LEU A 172 -15.05 1.78 -15.84
CA LEU A 172 -15.00 1.54 -14.38
C LEU A 172 -15.80 2.60 -13.60
N PHE A 173 -15.68 3.86 -13.98
CA PHE A 173 -16.37 4.96 -13.33
C PHE A 173 -17.89 4.87 -13.52
N THR A 174 -18.34 4.54 -14.73
CA THR A 174 -19.76 4.27 -15.01
C THR A 174 -20.29 3.09 -14.19
N HIS A 175 -19.49 2.03 -14.00
CA HIS A 175 -19.89 0.88 -13.17
C HIS A 175 -20.03 1.27 -11.69
N LEU A 176 -19.04 1.96 -11.12
CA LEU A 176 -19.10 2.45 -9.74
C LEU A 176 -20.32 3.36 -9.54
N ARG A 177 -20.58 4.27 -10.47
CA ARG A 177 -21.74 5.17 -10.43
C ARG A 177 -23.07 4.41 -10.42
N ARG A 178 -23.21 3.35 -11.21
CA ARG A 178 -24.40 2.49 -11.24
C ARG A 178 -24.59 1.68 -9.96
N LEU A 179 -23.50 1.33 -9.28
CA LEU A 179 -23.54 0.69 -7.96
C LEU A 179 -23.81 1.69 -6.83
N GLY A 180 -23.97 2.99 -7.14
CA GLY A 180 -24.24 4.04 -6.14
C GLY A 180 -22.98 4.62 -5.50
N HIS A 181 -21.80 4.36 -6.06
CA HIS A 181 -20.53 4.92 -5.59
C HIS A 181 -20.03 6.05 -6.50
N GLY A 182 -19.45 7.09 -5.90
CA GLY A 182 -18.67 8.10 -6.61
C GLY A 182 -17.25 7.61 -6.86
N ALA A 183 -16.59 8.11 -7.90
CA ALA A 183 -15.20 7.79 -8.19
C ALA A 183 -14.44 9.03 -8.65
N THR A 184 -13.15 9.14 -8.32
CA THR A 184 -12.24 10.18 -8.83
C THR A 184 -10.86 9.58 -9.01
N GLY A 185 -10.23 9.84 -10.15
CA GLY A 185 -8.92 9.26 -10.46
C GLY A 185 -8.19 10.03 -11.55
N THR A 186 -6.87 9.95 -11.53
CA THR A 186 -6.06 10.40 -12.67
C THR A 186 -6.20 9.43 -13.83
N ALA A 187 -6.01 9.90 -15.06
CA ALA A 187 -6.33 9.14 -16.26
C ALA A 187 -5.15 9.05 -17.22
N ARG A 188 -5.00 7.89 -17.87
CA ARG A 188 -4.05 7.70 -18.98
C ARG A 188 -4.74 7.95 -20.32
N ARG A 189 -3.95 8.24 -21.35
CA ARG A 189 -4.43 8.38 -22.74
C ARG A 189 -5.23 7.18 -23.24
N ASN A 190 -4.88 5.97 -22.80
CA ASN A 190 -5.48 4.71 -23.27
C ASN A 190 -6.64 4.20 -22.40
N CYS A 191 -7.26 5.06 -21.57
CA CYS A 191 -8.34 4.65 -20.67
C CYS A 191 -9.76 4.85 -21.23
N GLY A 192 -9.87 5.16 -22.52
CA GLY A 192 -11.14 5.50 -23.17
C GLY A 192 -11.60 6.95 -22.92
N ILE A 193 -10.67 7.83 -22.53
CA ILE A 193 -10.94 9.26 -22.37
C ILE A 193 -11.18 9.95 -23.71
N PHE A 194 -11.86 11.09 -23.68
CA PHE A 194 -12.23 11.93 -24.81
C PHE A 194 -11.04 12.19 -25.74
N LYS A 195 -11.20 11.88 -27.03
CA LYS A 195 -10.10 11.89 -28.01
C LYS A 195 -9.37 13.25 -28.09
N PRO A 196 -10.05 14.41 -28.06
CA PRO A 196 -9.36 15.69 -27.99
C PRO A 196 -8.42 15.85 -26.79
N PHE A 197 -8.76 15.28 -25.63
CA PHE A 197 -7.87 15.33 -24.45
C PHE A 197 -6.64 14.43 -24.61
N ILE A 198 -6.76 13.33 -25.37
CA ILE A 198 -5.60 12.51 -25.76
C ILE A 198 -4.64 13.34 -26.60
N GLN A 199 -5.18 14.06 -27.60
CA GLN A 199 -4.38 14.91 -28.48
C GLN A 199 -3.69 16.03 -27.69
N LEU A 200 -4.42 16.76 -26.85
CA LEU A 200 -3.85 17.77 -25.94
C LEU A 200 -2.72 17.19 -25.09
N LYS A 201 -2.86 15.96 -24.59
CA LYS A 201 -1.82 15.31 -23.79
C LYS A 201 -0.59 14.94 -24.59
N VAL A 202 -0.76 14.54 -25.86
CA VAL A 202 0.35 14.29 -26.80
C VAL A 202 1.09 15.59 -27.10
N ASP A 203 0.35 16.66 -27.42
CA ASP A 203 0.91 17.96 -27.73
C ASP A 203 1.66 18.59 -26.55
N ASP A 204 1.09 18.47 -25.34
CA ASP A 204 1.74 18.86 -24.08
C ASP A 204 3.05 18.10 -23.85
N THR A 205 3.04 16.78 -24.08
CA THR A 205 4.25 15.95 -23.92
C THR A 205 5.31 16.29 -24.97
N ALA A 206 4.90 16.70 -26.17
CA ALA A 206 5.77 17.17 -27.25
C ALA A 206 6.25 18.62 -27.07
N GLY A 207 5.85 19.31 -25.99
CA GLY A 207 6.30 20.68 -25.69
C GLY A 207 5.59 21.79 -26.45
N ARG A 208 4.51 21.48 -27.19
CA ARG A 208 3.74 22.50 -27.95
C ARG A 208 3.00 23.50 -27.06
N ASN A 209 2.73 23.13 -25.80
CA ASN A 209 2.13 24.01 -24.78
C ASN A 209 0.87 24.76 -25.25
N LEU A 210 -0.08 24.05 -25.85
CA LEU A 210 -1.31 24.62 -26.42
C LEU A 210 -2.28 25.23 -25.39
N LEU A 211 -2.12 24.89 -24.11
CA LEU A 211 -2.94 25.43 -23.03
C LEU A 211 -2.08 26.27 -22.08
N GLN A 212 -2.68 27.34 -21.55
CA GLN A 212 -2.04 28.19 -20.55
C GLN A 212 -2.01 27.51 -19.17
N PHE A 213 -1.07 27.91 -18.31
CA PHE A 213 -1.03 27.43 -16.93
C PHE A 213 -2.34 27.76 -16.20
N GLY A 214 -2.95 26.76 -15.56
CA GLY A 214 -4.25 26.87 -14.90
C GLY A 214 -5.45 26.56 -15.79
N GLU A 215 -5.28 26.52 -17.12
CA GLU A 215 -6.39 26.31 -18.05
C GLU A 215 -7.02 24.93 -17.85
N LEU A 216 -8.35 24.90 -17.94
CA LEU A 216 -9.17 23.71 -17.74
C LEU A 216 -10.09 23.48 -18.93
N ARG A 217 -10.16 22.23 -19.40
CA ARG A 217 -11.17 21.74 -20.35
C ARG A 217 -11.95 20.58 -19.73
N ILE A 218 -13.26 20.56 -19.94
CA ILE A 218 -14.18 19.56 -19.40
C ILE A 218 -14.97 18.95 -20.56
N ALA A 219 -15.17 17.65 -20.52
CA ALA A 219 -16.05 16.95 -21.45
C ALA A 219 -16.84 15.85 -20.71
N PRO A 220 -18.18 15.95 -20.60
CA PRO A 220 -18.98 14.87 -20.06
C PRO A 220 -18.98 13.66 -21.01
N THR A 221 -19.22 12.47 -20.48
CA THR A 221 -19.60 11.32 -21.29
C THR A 221 -20.98 11.54 -21.92
N VAL A 222 -21.30 10.77 -22.97
CA VAL A 222 -22.61 10.86 -23.68
C VAL A 222 -23.80 10.67 -22.74
N ASP A 223 -23.65 9.83 -21.70
CA ASP A 223 -24.69 9.61 -20.69
C ASP A 223 -24.69 10.65 -19.55
N HIS A 224 -23.79 11.64 -19.60
CA HIS A 224 -23.58 12.69 -18.59
C HIS A 224 -23.30 12.15 -17.17
N LYS A 225 -22.83 10.89 -17.04
CA LYS A 225 -22.57 10.26 -15.73
C LYS A 225 -21.13 10.37 -15.26
N VAL A 226 -20.19 10.63 -16.16
CA VAL A 226 -18.77 10.75 -15.85
C VAL A 226 -18.22 11.99 -16.57
N ASN A 227 -17.57 12.87 -15.80
CA ASN A 227 -16.84 14.00 -16.35
C ASN A 227 -15.39 13.64 -16.57
N GLN A 228 -14.88 14.11 -17.70
CA GLN A 228 -13.51 13.97 -18.15
C GLN A 228 -12.91 15.36 -18.12
N ILE A 229 -11.72 15.48 -17.57
CA ILE A 229 -11.13 16.79 -17.30
C ILE A 229 -9.68 16.77 -17.77
N ALA A 230 -9.30 17.81 -18.51
CA ALA A 230 -7.90 18.13 -18.82
C ALA A 230 -7.55 19.44 -18.12
N TRP A 231 -6.56 19.40 -17.23
CA TRP A 231 -6.11 20.56 -16.46
C TRP A 231 -4.63 20.79 -16.70
N LYS A 232 -4.25 22.00 -17.12
CA LYS A 232 -2.86 22.36 -17.35
C LYS A 232 -2.23 22.88 -16.05
N ASP A 233 -1.54 21.99 -15.33
CA ASP A 233 -0.60 22.37 -14.28
C ASP A 233 0.81 22.53 -14.90
N ASN A 234 1.89 22.15 -14.21
CA ASN A 234 3.23 22.02 -14.81
C ASN A 234 3.19 21.15 -16.09
N ALA A 235 2.45 20.05 -16.02
CA ALA A 235 2.11 19.21 -17.16
C ALA A 235 0.60 19.08 -17.25
N LEU A 236 0.07 18.71 -18.42
CA LEU A 236 -1.35 18.45 -18.58
C LEU A 236 -1.76 17.22 -17.77
N VAL A 237 -2.62 17.38 -16.77
CA VAL A 237 -3.16 16.28 -15.98
C VAL A 237 -4.55 15.94 -16.50
N LEU A 238 -4.80 14.64 -16.69
CA LEU A 238 -6.11 14.14 -17.07
C LEU A 238 -6.78 13.52 -15.85
N PHE A 239 -8.06 13.84 -15.64
CA PHE A 239 -8.89 13.24 -14.59
C PHE A 239 -10.15 12.63 -15.17
N LEU A 240 -10.64 11.60 -14.48
CA LEU A 240 -12.00 11.10 -14.58
C LEU A 240 -12.68 11.30 -13.23
N THR A 241 -13.95 11.67 -13.24
CA THR A 241 -14.75 11.78 -12.02
C THR A 241 -16.24 11.55 -12.30
N SER A 242 -16.93 10.92 -11.36
CA SER A 242 -18.40 10.81 -11.36
C SER A 242 -19.06 11.61 -10.23
N VAL A 243 -18.28 12.50 -9.59
CA VAL A 243 -18.69 13.30 -8.43
C VAL A 243 -18.69 14.80 -8.75
N PHE A 244 -17.65 15.29 -9.43
CA PHE A 244 -17.49 16.72 -9.74
C PHE A 244 -18.01 17.06 -11.13
N LYS A 245 -18.52 18.28 -11.31
CA LYS A 245 -18.78 18.88 -12.63
C LYS A 245 -17.47 19.14 -13.39
N GLY A 246 -16.43 19.52 -12.65
CA GLY A 246 -15.07 19.74 -13.08
C GLY A 246 -14.65 21.20 -13.13
N ASP A 247 -15.62 22.12 -13.18
CA ASP A 247 -15.42 23.56 -13.16
C ASP A 247 -15.28 24.10 -11.73
N GLU A 248 -15.64 23.32 -10.72
CA GLU A 248 -15.48 23.73 -9.32
C GLU A 248 -13.99 23.97 -9.00
N ARG A 249 -13.77 24.97 -8.15
CA ARG A 249 -12.45 25.49 -7.84
C ARG A 249 -12.27 25.70 -6.34
N VAL A 250 -11.02 25.66 -5.89
CA VAL A 250 -10.64 25.92 -4.50
C VAL A 250 -9.27 26.58 -4.44
N ASN A 251 -9.12 27.58 -3.56
CA ASN A 251 -7.84 28.22 -3.30
C ASN A 251 -6.92 27.28 -2.51
N ARG A 252 -5.67 27.13 -2.99
CA ARG A 252 -4.61 26.40 -2.30
C ARG A 252 -3.31 27.17 -2.34
N LYS A 253 -2.61 27.18 -1.19
CA LYS A 253 -1.21 27.60 -1.12
C LYS A 253 -0.35 26.62 -1.91
N ARG A 254 0.35 27.13 -2.91
CA ARG A 254 1.27 26.39 -3.78
C ARG A 254 2.67 26.95 -3.62
N LYS A 255 3.68 26.08 -3.77
CA LYS A 255 5.09 26.46 -3.72
C LYS A 255 5.65 26.55 -5.13
N ARG A 256 6.50 27.55 -5.37
CA ARG A 256 7.24 27.69 -6.62
C ARG A 256 8.15 26.47 -6.83
N PRO A 257 8.09 25.77 -7.97
CA PRO A 257 8.97 24.64 -8.21
C PRO A 257 10.42 25.10 -8.33
N ASN A 258 11.33 24.41 -7.64
CA ASN A 258 12.78 24.63 -7.71
C ASN A 258 13.48 23.77 -8.77
N THR A 259 12.75 23.33 -9.81
CA THR A 259 13.32 22.47 -10.87
C THR A 259 13.68 23.31 -12.10
N MET A 260 14.77 22.95 -12.77
CA MET A 260 15.18 23.61 -14.02
C MET A 260 14.51 23.01 -15.26
N GLU A 261 13.66 21.99 -15.09
CA GLU A 261 12.95 21.35 -16.20
C GLU A 261 12.06 22.35 -16.96
N ALA A 262 12.12 22.33 -18.29
CA ALA A 262 11.38 23.26 -19.14
C ALA A 262 9.86 23.28 -18.88
N ARG A 263 9.28 22.15 -18.49
CA ARG A 263 7.86 22.03 -18.12
C ARG A 263 7.46 22.83 -16.87
N ALA A 264 8.41 23.21 -16.02
CA ALA A 264 8.14 24.05 -14.85
C ALA A 264 8.19 25.55 -15.16
N ARG A 265 8.64 25.96 -16.35
CA ARG A 265 8.71 27.38 -16.73
C ARG A 265 7.36 28.11 -16.66
N PRO A 266 6.22 27.52 -17.11
CA PRO A 266 4.93 28.21 -17.06
C PRO A 266 4.51 28.59 -15.63
N ILE A 267 4.63 27.64 -14.69
CA ILE A 267 4.32 27.90 -13.28
C ILE A 267 5.36 28.84 -12.64
N GLN A 268 6.65 28.71 -12.96
CA GLN A 268 7.67 29.63 -12.43
C GLN A 268 7.43 31.07 -12.87
N ARG A 269 7.00 31.28 -14.12
CA ARG A 269 6.59 32.60 -14.62
C ARG A 269 5.36 33.13 -13.89
N PHE A 270 4.36 32.29 -13.62
CA PHE A 270 3.19 32.67 -12.81
C PHE A 270 3.60 33.09 -11.37
N PHE A 271 4.56 32.37 -10.78
CA PHE A 271 5.08 32.69 -9.45
C PHE A 271 5.97 33.94 -9.43
N GLY A 272 6.69 34.26 -10.50
CA GLY A 272 7.69 35.32 -10.49
C GLY A 272 8.76 35.04 -9.43
N GLU A 273 9.01 36.03 -8.56
CA GLU A 273 9.96 35.94 -7.44
C GLU A 273 9.34 35.35 -6.15
N GLU A 274 8.01 35.25 -6.07
CA GLU A 274 7.37 34.77 -4.85
C GLU A 274 7.56 33.26 -4.66
N ALA A 275 7.98 32.85 -3.46
CA ALA A 275 8.20 31.44 -3.16
C ALA A 275 6.90 30.64 -2.96
N VAL A 276 5.83 31.32 -2.52
CA VAL A 276 4.52 30.73 -2.21
C VAL A 276 3.43 31.67 -2.70
N LYS A 277 2.42 31.14 -3.39
CA LYS A 277 1.24 31.87 -3.85
C LYS A 277 -0.03 31.10 -3.55
N ASP A 278 -1.10 31.82 -3.29
CA ASP A 278 -2.44 31.27 -3.39
C ASP A 278 -2.81 31.13 -4.87
N PHE A 279 -3.32 29.96 -5.23
CA PHE A 279 -3.72 29.66 -6.58
C PHE A 279 -5.01 28.84 -6.57
N GLU A 280 -5.93 29.25 -7.43
CA GLU A 280 -7.22 28.62 -7.57
C GLU A 280 -7.09 27.36 -8.44
N ILE A 281 -7.18 26.19 -7.82
CA ILE A 281 -7.04 24.90 -8.51
C ILE A 281 -8.39 24.20 -8.63
N PRO A 282 -8.57 23.29 -9.61
CA PRO A 282 -9.79 22.50 -9.71
C PRO A 282 -10.04 21.69 -8.42
N SER A 283 -11.26 21.72 -7.90
CA SER A 283 -11.62 20.99 -6.66
C SER A 283 -11.40 19.48 -6.80
N VAL A 284 -11.54 18.93 -8.02
CA VAL A 284 -11.21 17.53 -8.33
C VAL A 284 -9.73 17.22 -8.07
N ALA A 285 -8.82 18.13 -8.43
CA ALA A 285 -7.39 17.95 -8.27
C ALA A 285 -6.99 18.11 -6.79
N ALA A 286 -7.57 19.09 -6.09
CA ALA A 286 -7.38 19.27 -4.66
C ALA A 286 -7.81 18.02 -3.87
N THR A 287 -9.05 17.57 -4.09
CA THR A 287 -9.62 16.42 -3.38
C THR A 287 -8.86 15.13 -3.71
N TYR A 288 -8.46 14.93 -4.97
CA TYR A 288 -7.66 13.77 -5.34
C TYR A 288 -6.33 13.73 -4.59
N ASN A 289 -5.62 14.86 -4.49
CA ASN A 289 -4.35 14.93 -3.78
C ASN A 289 -4.49 14.68 -2.27
N ASP A 290 -5.60 15.11 -1.67
CA ASP A 290 -5.85 14.91 -0.23
C ASP A 290 -6.20 13.44 0.11
N GLU A 291 -6.88 12.74 -0.80
CA GLU A 291 -7.54 11.45 -0.51
C GLU A 291 -6.87 10.23 -1.17
N MET A 292 -6.17 10.38 -2.31
CA MET A 292 -5.61 9.23 -3.05
C MET A 292 -4.53 8.46 -2.25
N ASN A 293 -3.80 9.15 -1.39
CA ASN A 293 -2.62 8.60 -0.72
C ASN A 293 -2.93 7.75 0.53
N HIS A 294 -4.18 7.31 0.76
CA HIS A 294 -4.51 6.51 1.95
C HIS A 294 -3.75 5.19 2.02
N VAL A 295 -3.54 4.51 0.89
CA VAL A 295 -2.77 3.26 0.86
C VAL A 295 -1.28 3.55 1.08
N ASP A 296 -0.73 4.55 0.40
CA ASP A 296 0.68 4.95 0.53
C ASP A 296 1.04 5.37 1.96
N ARG A 297 0.13 6.05 2.68
CA ARG A 297 0.33 6.40 4.11
C ARG A 297 0.54 5.14 4.96
N GLY A 298 -0.26 4.10 4.75
CA GLY A 298 -0.10 2.85 5.50
C GLY A 298 1.17 2.08 5.08
N ASP A 299 1.50 2.09 3.79
CA ASP A 299 2.75 1.47 3.29
C ASP A 299 4.00 2.18 3.82
N GLN A 300 3.97 3.52 3.93
CA GLN A 300 5.03 4.31 4.56
C GLN A 300 5.20 3.95 6.04
N LEU A 301 4.09 3.81 6.79
CA LEU A 301 4.14 3.37 8.18
C LEU A 301 4.76 1.98 8.30
N ARG A 302 4.44 1.05 7.37
CA ARG A 302 5.04 -0.29 7.30
C ARG A 302 6.54 -0.25 7.04
N ALA A 303 6.97 0.57 6.09
CA ALA A 303 8.37 0.68 5.74
C ALA A 303 9.22 1.26 6.87
N SER A 304 8.68 2.19 7.67
CA SER A 304 9.45 2.92 8.69
C SER A 304 9.96 2.06 9.86
N LEU A 305 9.18 1.08 10.32
CA LEU A 305 9.53 0.15 11.41
C LEU A 305 9.19 -1.29 11.05
N GLY A 306 9.42 -1.68 9.79
CA GLY A 306 9.10 -3.02 9.31
C GLY A 306 9.92 -4.11 9.99
N TYR A 307 9.47 -5.36 9.84
CA TYR A 307 10.16 -6.52 10.36
C TYR A 307 11.51 -6.77 9.64
N ASP A 308 12.64 -6.60 10.34
CA ASP A 308 14.00 -6.62 9.77
C ASP A 308 14.70 -8.00 9.80
N HIS A 309 13.97 -9.10 10.02
CA HIS A 309 14.58 -10.43 9.93
C HIS A 309 14.53 -10.99 8.51
N ARG A 310 15.65 -11.59 8.09
CA ARG A 310 15.74 -12.27 6.80
C ARG A 310 14.75 -13.44 6.71
N VAL A 311 13.81 -13.35 5.79
CA VAL A 311 12.90 -14.44 5.45
C VAL A 311 13.61 -15.46 4.54
N ARG A 312 13.90 -16.65 5.08
CA ARG A 312 14.62 -17.71 4.35
C ARG A 312 13.78 -18.98 4.09
N ARG A 313 12.68 -19.18 4.82
CA ARG A 313 11.99 -20.49 4.91
C ARG A 313 10.55 -20.38 4.47
N GLY A 314 10.37 -20.40 3.15
CA GLY A 314 9.07 -20.37 2.52
C GLY A 314 8.56 -18.94 2.28
N PRO A 315 8.02 -18.66 1.09
CA PRO A 315 7.56 -17.32 0.72
C PRO A 315 6.42 -16.78 1.59
N TRP A 316 5.63 -17.67 2.20
CA TRP A 316 4.50 -17.31 3.07
C TRP A 316 4.92 -16.48 4.28
N GLN A 317 6.16 -16.65 4.77
CA GLN A 317 6.69 -15.90 5.90
C GLN A 317 6.78 -14.40 5.61
N ALA A 318 7.04 -14.01 4.36
CA ALA A 318 7.05 -12.59 3.98
C ALA A 318 5.62 -12.02 4.15
N LEU A 319 4.60 -12.70 3.63
CA LEU A 319 3.22 -12.27 3.79
C LEU A 319 2.78 -12.27 5.26
N ALA A 320 3.13 -13.30 6.02
CA ALA A 320 2.77 -13.40 7.43
C ALA A 320 3.41 -12.27 8.27
N TRP A 321 4.72 -12.09 8.16
CA TRP A 321 5.46 -11.25 9.11
C TRP A 321 5.73 -9.84 8.62
N THR A 322 5.88 -9.62 7.32
CA THR A 322 6.19 -8.29 6.76
C THR A 322 4.99 -7.61 6.09
N PHE A 323 3.84 -8.29 6.04
CA PHE A 323 2.57 -7.71 5.57
C PHE A 323 1.48 -7.81 6.64
N LEU A 324 1.01 -9.01 6.99
CA LEU A 324 -0.12 -9.19 7.91
C LEU A 324 0.19 -8.70 9.33
N PHE A 325 1.33 -9.09 9.89
CA PHE A 325 1.73 -8.64 11.22
C PHE A 325 1.98 -7.13 11.27
N ASP A 326 2.65 -6.57 10.26
CA ASP A 326 2.87 -5.13 10.17
C ASP A 326 1.55 -4.35 10.05
N ILE A 327 0.56 -4.86 9.30
CA ILE A 327 -0.79 -4.29 9.25
C ILE A 327 -1.43 -4.31 10.64
N ALA A 328 -1.35 -5.41 11.38
CA ALA A 328 -1.91 -5.48 12.73
C ALA A 328 -1.29 -4.41 13.65
N LEU A 329 0.03 -4.23 13.59
CA LEU A 329 0.73 -3.20 14.36
C LEU A 329 0.31 -1.78 13.95
N ILE A 330 0.15 -1.50 12.66
CA ILE A 330 -0.19 -0.16 12.17
C ILE A 330 -1.65 0.17 12.37
N ASN A 331 -2.55 -0.76 12.07
CA ASN A 331 -3.97 -0.58 12.33
C ASN A 331 -4.20 -0.35 13.83
N SER A 332 -3.52 -1.09 14.73
CA SER A 332 -3.59 -0.82 16.18
C SER A 332 -3.03 0.57 16.55
N TYR A 333 -1.94 1.00 15.92
CA TYR A 333 -1.36 2.33 16.11
C TYR A 333 -2.32 3.45 15.67
N LEU A 334 -3.02 3.28 14.55
CA LEU A 334 -4.00 4.24 14.08
C LEU A 334 -5.28 4.22 14.92
N LEU A 335 -5.69 3.04 15.43
CA LEU A 335 -6.81 2.93 16.35
C LEU A 335 -6.55 3.63 17.67
N GLN A 336 -5.34 3.58 18.25
CA GLN A 336 -5.09 4.37 19.46
C GLN A 336 -5.04 5.88 19.18
N LEU A 337 -4.68 6.31 17.97
CA LEU A 337 -4.67 7.73 17.60
C LEU A 337 -6.08 8.30 17.39
N HIS A 338 -7.01 7.49 16.88
CA HIS A 338 -8.32 7.94 16.36
C HIS A 338 -9.51 7.24 16.99
N GLY A 339 -9.29 6.24 17.84
CA GLY A 339 -10.31 5.41 18.44
C GLY A 339 -11.04 6.10 19.59
N SER A 340 -12.12 5.47 20.03
CA SER A 340 -12.93 5.86 21.18
C SER A 340 -13.00 4.69 22.17
N PRO A 341 -12.88 4.91 23.50
CA PRO A 341 -12.62 6.19 24.17
C PRO A 341 -11.25 6.77 23.81
N SER A 342 -10.96 8.01 24.21
CA SER A 342 -9.68 8.66 23.95
C SER A 342 -8.56 7.95 24.74
N TRP A 343 -7.97 6.92 24.14
CA TRP A 343 -6.82 6.21 24.69
C TRP A 343 -5.64 7.16 24.92
N LYS A 344 -4.73 6.79 25.82
CA LYS A 344 -3.45 7.49 25.95
C LYS A 344 -2.78 7.54 24.58
N ARG A 345 -2.57 8.75 24.07
CA ARG A 345 -2.10 8.96 22.69
C ARG A 345 -0.59 8.80 22.59
N TYR A 346 -0.16 7.83 21.79
CA TYR A 346 1.24 7.64 21.41
C TYR A 346 1.48 8.29 20.04
N ARG A 347 2.38 9.29 19.97
CA ARG A 347 2.63 10.05 18.74
C ARG A 347 3.66 9.41 17.80
N SER A 348 4.38 8.38 18.25
CA SER A 348 5.35 7.64 17.45
C SER A 348 5.03 6.14 17.49
N GLN A 349 5.32 5.46 16.38
CA GLN A 349 5.18 4.01 16.32
C GLN A 349 6.15 3.30 17.28
N GLU A 350 7.33 3.86 17.54
CA GLU A 350 8.30 3.30 18.49
C GLU A 350 7.72 3.24 19.89
N ALA A 351 7.14 4.35 20.37
CA ALA A 351 6.56 4.42 21.71
C ALA A 351 5.33 3.51 21.83
N TRP A 352 4.50 3.44 20.79
CA TRP A 352 3.35 2.52 20.76
C TRP A 352 3.78 1.05 20.81
N ARG A 353 4.74 0.67 19.96
CA ARG A 353 5.27 -0.71 19.94
C ARG A 353 5.99 -1.05 21.25
N GLY A 354 6.70 -0.10 21.86
CA GLY A 354 7.27 -0.26 23.20
C GLY A 354 6.20 -0.60 24.23
N CYS A 355 5.11 0.17 24.27
CA CYS A 355 3.96 -0.11 25.14
C CYS A 355 3.37 -1.51 24.93
N LEU A 356 3.21 -1.94 23.66
CA LEU A 356 2.72 -3.28 23.35
C LEU A 356 3.67 -4.37 23.83
N VAL A 357 4.98 -4.18 23.62
CA VAL A 357 6.02 -5.12 24.06
C VAL A 357 6.01 -5.26 25.58
N ASP A 358 5.97 -4.14 26.31
CA ASP A 358 5.96 -4.15 27.77
C ASP A 358 4.70 -4.85 28.31
N ALA A 359 3.53 -4.56 27.74
CA ALA A 359 2.27 -5.22 28.12
C ALA A 359 2.30 -6.73 27.84
N LEU A 360 2.83 -7.16 26.69
CA LEU A 360 2.97 -8.57 26.35
C LEU A 360 3.97 -9.29 27.27
N ILE A 361 5.10 -8.66 27.61
CA ILE A 361 6.07 -9.23 28.54
C ILE A 361 5.45 -9.35 29.93
N ALA A 362 4.78 -8.31 30.43
CA ALA A 362 4.10 -8.36 31.73
C ALA A 362 3.06 -9.49 31.80
N THR A 363 2.31 -9.71 30.71
CA THR A 363 1.27 -10.74 30.64
C THR A 363 1.85 -12.16 30.58
N PHE A 364 2.83 -12.40 29.71
CA PHE A 364 3.31 -13.76 29.39
C PHE A 364 4.63 -14.11 30.09
N SER A 365 5.25 -13.17 30.79
CA SER A 365 6.50 -13.35 31.52
C SER A 365 6.57 -12.37 32.70
N PRO A 366 5.63 -12.42 33.67
CA PRO A 366 5.55 -11.47 34.78
C PRO A 366 6.81 -11.44 35.65
N ASN A 367 7.50 -12.59 35.75
CA ASN A 367 8.75 -12.74 36.51
C ASN A 367 10.00 -12.36 35.70
N PHE A 368 9.84 -11.81 34.49
CA PHE A 368 10.98 -11.42 33.67
C PHE A 368 11.65 -10.16 34.24
N GLN A 369 12.75 -10.38 34.96
CA GLN A 369 13.70 -9.32 35.24
C GLN A 369 14.51 -9.07 33.96
N GLY A 370 14.25 -7.94 33.30
CA GLY A 370 14.96 -7.56 32.09
C GLY A 370 16.47 -7.66 32.30
N ARG A 371 17.21 -8.18 31.30
CA ARG A 371 18.66 -7.97 31.29
C ARG A 371 18.88 -6.46 31.24
N LYS A 372 19.56 -5.89 32.25
CA LYS A 372 20.09 -4.52 32.16
C LYS A 372 20.80 -4.39 30.82
N ARG A 373 20.35 -3.46 29.96
CA ARG A 373 21.06 -3.15 28.72
C ARG A 373 22.37 -2.48 29.12
N TYR A 374 23.45 -3.25 29.16
CA TYR A 374 24.78 -2.70 29.35
C TYR A 374 25.16 -1.89 28.11
N ARG A 375 25.40 -0.59 28.29
CA ARG A 375 26.00 0.25 27.25
C ARG A 375 27.46 -0.20 27.06
N SER A 376 28.01 0.00 25.86
CA SER A 376 29.46 -0.15 25.65
C SER A 376 30.22 0.71 26.66
N GLY A 377 31.16 0.13 27.42
CA GLY A 377 31.91 0.82 28.47
C GLY A 377 31.32 0.71 29.89
N ASN A 378 30.26 -0.07 30.09
CA ASN A 378 29.75 -0.34 31.43
C ASN A 378 30.64 -1.43 32.09
N GLU A 379 31.40 -1.05 33.12
CA GLU A 379 32.39 -1.93 33.77
C GLU A 379 31.74 -3.05 34.61
N ASP A 380 30.47 -2.88 34.98
CA ASP A 380 29.70 -3.79 35.82
C ASP A 380 29.09 -4.99 35.06
N LEU A 381 29.88 -5.60 34.17
CA LEU A 381 29.52 -6.86 33.51
C LEU A 381 29.84 -8.03 34.44
N ASN A 382 29.05 -8.23 35.48
CA ASN A 382 29.08 -9.43 36.33
C ASN A 382 28.54 -10.67 35.59
N SER A 383 29.23 -11.05 34.51
CA SER A 383 29.07 -12.32 33.79
C SER A 383 30.44 -13.00 33.73
N PRO A 384 30.69 -14.04 34.55
CA PRO A 384 32.00 -14.68 34.69
C PRO A 384 32.65 -15.13 33.37
N GLY A 385 31.85 -15.38 32.33
CA GLY A 385 32.31 -15.86 31.02
C GLY A 385 32.63 -14.77 29.98
N HIS A 386 32.48 -13.48 30.27
CA HIS A 386 32.53 -12.44 29.24
C HIS A 386 33.91 -11.77 29.07
N LYS A 387 34.87 -11.99 29.97
CA LYS A 387 36.25 -11.51 29.79
C LYS A 387 37.02 -12.29 28.74
N LEU A 388 36.71 -13.57 28.51
CA LEU A 388 37.44 -14.45 27.61
C LEU A 388 36.48 -15.34 26.81
N ILE A 389 36.38 -15.11 25.50
CA ILE A 389 35.57 -15.91 24.58
C ILE A 389 36.45 -16.85 23.75
N TYR A 390 36.03 -18.11 23.64
CA TYR A 390 36.66 -19.11 22.79
C TYR A 390 36.33 -18.82 21.33
N ARG A 391 37.36 -18.52 20.52
CA ARG A 391 37.22 -18.24 19.08
C ARG A 391 37.65 -19.39 18.17
N GLY A 392 37.87 -20.57 18.72
CA GLY A 392 38.33 -21.74 17.96
C GLY A 392 39.84 -21.78 17.77
N ARG A 393 40.40 -22.96 18.08
CA ARG A 393 41.79 -23.41 17.95
C ARG A 393 42.81 -22.58 18.75
N THR A 394 42.99 -23.04 19.99
CA THR A 394 44.10 -22.85 20.95
C THR A 394 44.25 -21.57 21.76
N LYS A 395 43.54 -20.45 21.51
CA LYS A 395 43.62 -19.28 22.42
C LYS A 395 42.26 -18.68 22.80
N ARG A 396 42.11 -18.41 24.10
CA ARG A 396 41.05 -17.55 24.64
C ARG A 396 41.40 -16.10 24.29
N SER A 397 40.42 -15.32 23.83
CA SER A 397 40.61 -13.91 23.46
C SER A 397 39.60 -13.03 24.17
N SER A 398 39.99 -11.79 24.48
CA SER A 398 39.11 -10.85 25.18
C SER A 398 37.88 -10.49 24.34
N CYS A 399 36.72 -10.40 25.00
CA CYS A 399 35.50 -10.01 24.31
C CYS A 399 35.61 -8.58 23.79
N HIS A 400 35.36 -8.39 22.49
CA HIS A 400 35.45 -7.07 21.86
C HIS A 400 34.48 -6.04 22.45
N ALA A 401 33.31 -6.46 22.92
CA ALA A 401 32.39 -5.56 23.60
C ALA A 401 32.96 -5.10 24.96
N CYS A 402 33.63 -5.99 25.70
CA CYS A 402 34.33 -5.67 26.95
C CYS A 402 35.56 -4.78 26.72
N GLN A 403 36.18 -4.86 25.53
CA GLN A 403 37.25 -3.95 25.11
C GLN A 403 36.73 -2.61 24.56
N GLY A 404 35.41 -2.36 24.60
CA GLY A 404 34.81 -1.11 24.11
C GLY A 404 34.65 -1.02 22.59
N HIS A 405 34.87 -2.10 21.85
CA HIS A 405 34.78 -2.09 20.38
C HIS A 405 33.32 -2.20 19.93
N ARG A 406 32.88 -1.31 19.02
CA ARG A 406 31.53 -1.31 18.46
C ARG A 406 31.40 -2.30 17.28
N CYS A 407 30.29 -3.02 17.22
CA CYS A 407 29.99 -3.94 16.13
C CYS A 407 29.68 -3.14 14.85
N GLY A 408 30.35 -3.44 13.72
CA GLY A 408 30.12 -2.78 12.43
C GLY A 408 31.04 -1.59 12.10
N VAL A 409 31.96 -1.21 12.99
CA VAL A 409 32.99 -0.19 12.70
C VAL A 409 34.23 -0.89 12.16
N VAL A 410 34.67 -0.51 10.95
CA VAL A 410 35.90 -1.01 10.33
C VAL A 410 37.10 -0.56 11.17
N ARG A 411 37.95 -1.51 11.56
CA ARG A 411 39.15 -1.22 12.36
C ARG A 411 40.27 -0.79 11.42
N SER A 412 40.96 0.29 11.76
CA SER A 412 42.23 0.60 11.10
C SER A 412 43.26 -0.47 11.47
N GLN A 413 44.03 -0.94 10.49
CA GLN A 413 45.01 -2.02 10.67
C GLN A 413 46.07 -1.71 11.73
N ALA A 414 46.27 -0.43 12.08
CA ALA A 414 47.19 0.01 13.13
C ALA A 414 46.80 -0.44 14.56
N LYS A 415 45.54 -0.81 14.82
CA LYS A 415 45.09 -1.28 16.15
C LYS A 415 45.04 -2.81 16.29
N ALA A 416 45.53 -3.57 15.32
CA ALA A 416 45.48 -5.03 15.32
C ALA A 416 46.69 -5.72 15.97
N LYS A 417 47.68 -4.96 16.45
CA LYS A 417 48.96 -5.48 16.98
C LYS A 417 49.26 -5.11 18.46
N ALA A 418 48.27 -4.69 19.23
CA ALA A 418 48.41 -4.49 20.68
C ALA A 418 47.57 -5.52 21.44
#